data_AF-A0A1I2AU79-F1
#
_entry.id   AF-A0A1I2AU79-F1
#
_cell.length_a   1.000
_cell.length_b   1.000
_cell.length_c   1.000
_cell.angle_alpha   90.00
_cell.angle_beta   90.00
_cell.angle_gamma   90.00
#
_symmetry.space_group_name_H-M   'P 1'
#
loop_
_entity.id
_entity.type
_entity.pdbx_description
1 polymer ?
#
loop_
_entity_poly.entity_id
_entity_poly.type
_entity_poly.pdbx_seq_one_letter_code
_entity_poly.pdbx_strand_id
1 'polypeptide(L)' 'MSGKINNDDKWKITEDTLGYIISRIQERYEESLSEGDDDFNNGRKLAFYEVLDMMKNDLESRGYSLDDFK' A
#
# COMPACT_ATOMS: atom_id res chain seq x y z
N MET A 1 -12.39 24.18 20.76
CA MET A 1 -11.19 24.67 20.05
C MET A 1 -11.19 24.06 18.66
N SER A 2 -11.58 24.82 17.64
CA SER A 2 -11.40 24.39 16.25
C SER A 2 -9.95 24.72 15.89
N GLY A 3 -9.09 23.71 15.92
CA GLY A 3 -7.72 23.85 15.42
C GLY A 3 -7.81 24.12 13.92
N LYS A 4 -7.35 25.29 13.49
CA LYS A 4 -7.17 25.58 12.08
C LYS A 4 -6.19 24.54 11.53
N ILE A 5 -6.63 23.69 10.61
CA ILE A 5 -5.72 22.89 9.80
C ILE A 5 -4.94 23.90 8.96
N ASN A 6 -3.64 24.01 9.22
CA ASN A 6 -2.77 24.90 8.47
C ASN A 6 -2.64 24.32 7.06
N ASN A 7 -3.17 25.01 6.05
CA ASN A 7 -3.14 24.56 4.65
C ASN A 7 -1.74 24.65 4.00
N ASP A 8 -0.72 25.01 4.78
CA ASP A 8 0.68 25.08 4.35
C ASP A 8 1.41 23.73 4.51
N ASP A 9 0.87 22.80 5.31
CA ASP A 9 1.32 21.40 5.39
C ASP A 9 0.57 20.54 4.36
N LYS A 10 0.58 20.96 3.09
CA LYS A 10 0.03 20.11 2.02
C LYS A 10 0.85 18.83 1.98
N TRP A 11 0.23 17.70 2.33
CA TRP A 11 0.80 16.39 2.10
C TRP A 11 1.24 16.29 0.64
N LYS A 12 2.55 16.16 0.43
CA LYS A 12 3.14 16.03 -0.90
C LYS A 12 3.30 14.55 -1.17
N ILE A 13 2.68 14.06 -2.25
CA ILE A 13 2.94 12.72 -2.75
C ILE A 13 4.27 12.78 -3.50
N THR A 14 5.35 12.36 -2.83
CA THR A 14 6.69 12.15 -3.40
C THR A 14 6.89 10.67 -3.74
N GLU A 15 8.00 10.35 -4.41
CA GLU A 15 8.43 8.97 -4.60
C GLU A 15 8.57 8.24 -3.25
N ASP A 16 9.20 8.88 -2.25
CA ASP A 16 9.29 8.34 -0.88
C ASP A 16 7.92 8.08 -0.24
N THR A 17 6.94 8.96 -0.51
CA THR A 17 5.57 8.79 0.00
C THR A 17 4.88 7.60 -0.66
N LEU A 18 5.05 7.44 -1.97
CA LEU A 18 4.54 6.29 -2.71
C LEU A 18 5.21 4.99 -2.23
N GLY A 19 6.52 5.01 -2.06
CA GLY A 19 7.29 3.90 -1.52
C GLY A 19 6.78 3.48 -0.16
N TYR A 20 6.67 4.41 0.78
CA TYR A 20 6.12 4.14 2.12
C TYR A 20 4.73 3.50 2.09
N ILE A 21 3.84 3.97 1.21
CA ILE A 21 2.49 3.39 1.05
C ILE A 21 2.59 1.96 0.55
N ILE A 22 3.40 1.71 -0.49
CA ILE A 22 3.59 0.37 -1.06
C ILE A 22 4.17 -0.57 0.00
N SER A 23 5.23 -0.18 0.71
CA SER A 23 5.84 -1.00 1.77
C SER A 23 4.81 -1.33 2.85
N ARG A 24 3.99 -0.35 3.28
CA ARG A 24 2.97 -0.59 4.31
C ARG A 24 1.89 -1.57 3.85
N ILE A 25 1.54 -1.58 2.58
CA ILE A 25 0.58 -2.54 2.02
C ILE A 25 1.21 -3.94 1.93
N GLN A 26 2.48 -4.04 1.51
CA GLN A 26 3.22 -5.30 1.50
C GLN A 26 3.33 -5.90 2.91
N GLU A 27 3.70 -5.11 3.91
CA GLU A 27 3.73 -5.54 5.32
C GLU A 27 2.36 -6.07 5.77
N ARG A 28 1.29 -5.35 5.47
CA ARG A 28 -0.08 -5.76 5.85
C ARG A 28 -0.56 -7.00 5.12
N TYR A 29 -0.11 -7.20 3.89
CA TYR A 29 -0.32 -8.44 3.15
C TYR A 29 0.41 -9.60 3.84
N GLU A 30 1.70 -9.46 4.15
CA GLU A 30 2.49 -10.48 4.84
C GLU A 30 1.90 -10.84 6.21
N GLU A 31 1.50 -9.83 7.01
CA GLU A 31 0.81 -10.03 8.28
C GLU A 31 -0.50 -10.83 8.07
N SER A 32 -1.26 -10.56 7.01
CA SER A 32 -2.49 -11.31 6.70
C SER A 32 -2.25 -12.78 6.34
N LEU A 33 -1.08 -13.14 5.80
CA LEU A 33 -0.76 -14.53 5.46
C LEU A 33 -0.59 -15.40 6.70
N SER A 34 -0.25 -14.80 7.84
CA SER A 34 -0.14 -15.50 9.13
C SER A 34 -1.48 -15.73 9.83
N GLU A 35 -2.57 -15.15 9.33
CA GLU A 35 -3.90 -15.29 9.91
C GLU A 35 -4.57 -16.58 9.44
N GLY A 36 -5.46 -17.11 10.29
CA GLY A 36 -6.17 -18.36 10.02
C GLY A 36 -7.02 -18.31 8.75
N ASP A 37 -7.36 -19.48 8.25
CA ASP A 37 -8.16 -19.63 7.03
C ASP A 37 -9.65 -19.63 7.37
N ASP A 38 -10.26 -18.46 7.27
CA ASP A 38 -11.70 -18.26 7.29
C ASP A 38 -12.10 -17.32 6.14
N ASP A 39 -13.40 -17.26 5.83
CA ASP A 39 -13.92 -16.47 4.69
C ASP A 39 -13.52 -15.00 4.78
N PHE A 40 -13.45 -14.42 5.98
CA PHE A 40 -13.08 -13.03 6.18
C PHE A 40 -11.59 -12.80 5.93
N ASN A 41 -10.71 -13.63 6.53
CA ASN A 41 -9.27 -13.51 6.35
C ASN A 41 -8.86 -13.83 4.91
N ASN A 42 -9.52 -14.79 4.26
CA ASN A 42 -9.30 -15.10 2.85
C ASN A 42 -9.69 -13.93 1.95
N GLY A 43 -10.84 -13.28 2.22
CA GLY A 43 -11.22 -12.05 1.55
C GLY A 43 -10.21 -10.92 1.75
N ARG A 44 -9.64 -10.80 2.96
CA ARG A 44 -8.60 -9.79 3.26
C ARG A 44 -7.28 -10.06 2.53
N LYS A 45 -6.82 -11.33 2.48
CA LYS A 45 -5.63 -11.76 1.72
C LYS A 45 -5.80 -11.44 0.23
N LEU A 46 -6.96 -11.77 -0.34
CA LEU A 46 -7.29 -11.45 -1.74
C LEU A 46 -7.30 -9.94 -2.01
N ALA A 47 -7.89 -9.14 -1.11
CA ALA A 47 -7.94 -7.69 -1.28
C ALA A 47 -6.53 -7.06 -1.34
N PHE A 48 -5.61 -7.50 -0.49
CA PHE A 48 -4.22 -7.05 -0.54
C PHE A 48 -3.50 -7.51 -1.80
N TYR A 49 -3.71 -8.76 -2.21
CA TYR A 49 -3.15 -9.30 -3.44
C TYR A 49 -3.56 -8.47 -4.66
N GLU A 50 -4.86 -8.18 -4.83
CA GLU A 50 -5.37 -7.40 -5.97
C GLU A 50 -4.81 -5.98 -6.00
N VAL A 51 -4.66 -5.33 -4.84
CA VAL A 51 -4.05 -4.00 -4.74
C VAL A 51 -2.59 -4.03 -5.15
N LEU A 52 -1.81 -5.00 -4.67
CA LEU A 52 -0.40 -5.15 -5.02
C LEU A 52 -0.22 -5.52 -6.49
N ASP A 53 -1.10 -6.34 -7.07
CA ASP A 53 -1.06 -6.70 -8.50
C ASP A 53 -1.34 -5.49 -9.40
N MET A 54 -2.34 -4.67 -9.07
CA MET A 54 -2.60 -3.42 -9.80
C MET A 54 -1.41 -2.46 -9.73
N MET A 55 -0.80 -2.28 -8.55
CA MET A 55 0.37 -1.43 -8.37
C MET A 55 1.55 -1.96 -9.17
N LYS A 56 1.80 -3.27 -9.12
CA LYS A 56 2.84 -3.92 -9.90
C LYS A 56 2.67 -3.66 -11.39
N ASN A 57 1.47 -3.90 -11.93
CA ASN A 57 1.19 -3.70 -13.34
C ASN A 57 1.38 -2.23 -13.79
N ASP A 58 0.96 -1.25 -12.98
CA ASP A 58 1.17 0.18 -13.29
C ASP A 58 2.66 0.57 -13.22
N LEU A 59 3.40 0.08 -12.21
CA LEU A 59 4.84 0.33 -12.06
C LEU A 59 5.66 -0.30 -13.20
N GLU A 60 5.39 -1.56 -13.53
CA GLU A 60 6.08 -2.28 -14.61
C GLU A 60 5.87 -1.58 -15.96
N SER A 61 4.66 -1.03 -16.21
CA SER A 61 4.37 -0.25 -17.41
C SER A 61 5.24 1.02 -17.55
N ARG A 62 5.81 1.49 -16.44
CA ARG A 62 6.66 2.68 -16.32
C ARG A 62 8.14 2.33 -16.16
N GLY A 63 8.48 1.04 -16.15
CA GLY A 63 9.87 0.56 -16.01
C GLY A 63 10.37 0.42 -14.57
N TYR A 64 9.46 0.39 -13.59
CA TYR A 64 9.78 0.17 -12.17
C TYR A 64 9.33 -1.21 -11.70
N SER A 65 9.99 -1.76 -10.68
CA SER A 65 9.56 -2.97 -9.98
C SER A 65 8.85 -2.61 -8.68
N LEU A 66 7.87 -3.41 -8.27
CA LEU A 66 7.28 -3.31 -6.93
C LEU A 66 8.32 -3.59 -5.83
N ASP A 67 9.37 -4.37 -6.14
CA ASP A 67 10.46 -4.67 -5.22
C ASP A 67 11.42 -3.49 -5.00
N ASP A 68 11.35 -2.43 -5.83
CA ASP A 68 12.15 -1.22 -5.66
C ASP A 68 11.71 -0.40 -4.43
N PHE A 69 10.55 -0.73 -3.85
CA PHE A 69 9.89 -0.01 -2.75
C PHE A 69 9.84 -0.82 -1.44
N LYS A 70 10.74 -1.79 -1.27
CA LYS A 70 10.87 -2.62 -0.05
C LYS A 70 11.80 -2.03 0.99
#